data_AF-A0A9E0AG96-F1
#
_entry.id   AF-A0A9E0AG96-F1
#
_cell.length_a   1.000
_cell.length_b   1.000
_cell.length_c   1.000
_cell.angle_alpha   90.00
_cell.angle_beta   90.00
_cell.angle_gamma   90.00
#
_symmetry.space_group_name_H-M   'P 1'
#
loop_
_entity.id
_entity.type
_entity.pdbx_description
1 polymer ?
#
loop_
_entity_poly.entity_id
_entity_poly.type
_entity_poly.pdbx_seq_one_letter_code
_entity_poly.pdbx_strand_id
1 'polypeptide(L)'
;MISLSLYGLFSFKAKSNETTTYEYRQFSTVESVVSGGIGRSRMVSTDAKGSTVEKDLLNFYSMVGINFGNVVNNDKLIVDKINEYTTEGWELYTVTAGVHSPAEGKGGTGIFLTRYLFRKAK
;
A
#
# COMPACT_ATOMS: atom_id res chain seq x y z
N MET A 1 -44.42 -22.16 -48.85
CA MET A 1 -43.38 -21.11 -48.74
C MET A 1 -43.64 -20.37 -47.43
N ILE A 2 -43.10 -20.83 -46.28
CA ILE A 2 -41.79 -20.48 -45.71
C ILE A 2 -41.47 -19.00 -45.84
N SER A 3 -41.73 -18.24 -44.78
CA SER A 3 -40.70 -17.49 -44.03
C SER A 3 -41.37 -16.62 -42.97
N LEU A 4 -41.59 -17.16 -41.78
CA LEU A 4 -41.91 -16.36 -40.59
C LEU A 4 -40.57 -15.89 -40.00
N SER A 5 -40.07 -14.77 -40.48
CA SER A 5 -38.81 -14.19 -40.00
C SER A 5 -39.01 -13.66 -38.58
N LEU A 6 -38.58 -14.47 -37.61
CA LEU A 6 -38.54 -14.16 -36.18
C LEU A 6 -37.46 -13.09 -35.93
N TYR A 7 -37.85 -11.81 -35.92
CA TYR A 7 -36.96 -10.73 -35.51
C TYR A 7 -36.72 -10.82 -33.99
N GLY A 8 -35.52 -11.28 -33.62
CA GLY A 8 -35.06 -11.29 -32.23
C GLY A 8 -34.92 -9.85 -31.70
N LEU A 9 -35.78 -9.49 -30.75
CA LEU A 9 -35.64 -8.27 -29.96
C LEU A 9 -34.47 -8.47 -28.99
N PHE A 10 -33.29 -7.94 -29.33
CA PHE A 10 -32.22 -7.76 -28.34
C PHE A 10 -32.67 -6.69 -27.34
N SER A 11 -33.11 -7.14 -26.16
CA SER A 11 -33.46 -6.26 -25.06
C SER A 11 -32.18 -5.65 -24.47
N PHE A 12 -31.92 -4.38 -24.76
CA PHE A 12 -30.88 -3.60 -24.08
C PHE A 12 -31.33 -3.34 -22.64
N LYS A 13 -30.83 -4.15 -21.70
CA LYS A 13 -30.97 -3.85 -20.28
C LYS A 13 -29.93 -2.76 -19.95
N ALA A 14 -30.39 -1.52 -19.77
CA ALA A 14 -29.54 -0.44 -19.29
C ALA A 14 -28.93 -0.87 -17.95
N LYS A 15 -27.59 -0.90 -17.87
CA LYS A 15 -26.87 -1.17 -16.63
C LYS A 15 -27.22 -0.04 -15.67
N SER A 16 -27.89 -0.35 -14.56
CA SER A 16 -28.09 0.62 -13.48
C SER A 16 -26.71 1.11 -13.05
N ASN A 17 -26.52 2.43 -12.98
CA ASN A 17 -25.36 3.02 -12.33
C ASN A 17 -25.52 2.82 -10.82
N GLU A 18 -25.22 1.62 -10.34
CA GLU A 18 -25.12 1.38 -8.90
C GLU A 18 -23.88 2.12 -8.38
N THR A 19 -24.10 3.06 -7.47
CA THR A 19 -23.02 3.73 -6.75
C THR A 19 -22.38 2.72 -5.81
N THR A 20 -21.30 2.08 -6.26
CA THR A 20 -20.49 1.22 -5.39
C THR A 20 -19.86 2.07 -4.29
N THR A 21 -20.18 1.74 -3.04
CA THR A 21 -19.53 2.36 -1.88
C THR A 21 -18.35 1.49 -1.45
N TYR A 22 -17.31 2.11 -0.90
CA TYR A 22 -16.08 1.42 -0.52
C TYR A 22 -15.79 1.62 0.96
N GLU A 23 -15.26 0.57 1.58
CA GLU A 23 -14.49 0.68 2.82
C GLU A 23 -13.01 0.84 2.46
N TYR A 24 -12.26 1.51 3.34
CA TYR A 24 -10.83 1.78 3.13
C TYR A 24 -10.02 1.30 4.32
N ARG A 25 -8.81 0.85 4.02
CA ARG A 25 -7.78 0.47 4.99
C ARG A 25 -6.43 0.92 4.48
N GLN A 26 -5.51 1.25 5.40
CA GLN A 26 -4.18 1.70 5.05
C GLN A 26 -3.14 1.06 5.98
N PHE A 27 -1.99 0.72 5.40
CA PHE A 27 -0.75 0.65 6.16
C PHE A 27 0.27 1.62 5.57
N SER A 28 1.27 1.99 6.36
CA SER A 28 2.34 2.91 5.95
C SER A 28 3.69 2.36 6.35
N THR A 29 4.72 2.56 5.53
CA THR A 29 6.11 2.34 5.92
C THR A 29 6.77 3.69 6.19
N VAL A 30 7.48 3.78 7.31
CA VAL A 30 8.34 4.90 7.68
C VAL A 30 9.75 4.35 7.73
N GLU A 31 10.58 4.73 6.77
CA GLU A 31 11.92 4.19 6.62
C GLU A 31 12.96 5.29 6.81
N SER A 32 13.78 5.12 7.84
CA SER A 32 14.72 6.14 8.28
C SER A 32 15.98 6.13 7.41
N VAL A 33 16.35 7.31 6.94
CA VAL A 33 17.59 7.62 6.22
C VAL A 33 18.46 8.41 7.19
N VAL A 34 19.22 7.70 8.02
CA VAL A 34 20.14 8.32 8.97
C VAL A 34 21.50 7.65 8.83
N SER A 35 22.55 8.45 8.73
CA SER A 35 23.92 7.96 8.65
C SER A 35 24.24 7.01 9.81
N GLY A 36 24.96 5.92 9.51
CA GLY A 36 25.37 4.95 10.52
C GLY A 36 24.27 4.01 11.04
N GLY A 37 23.04 4.09 10.49
CA GLY A 37 21.99 3.10 10.76
C GLY A 37 21.26 3.24 12.10
N ILE A 38 21.40 4.38 12.77
CA ILE A 38 20.83 4.63 14.11
C ILE A 38 19.30 4.86 14.06
N GLY A 39 18.75 5.09 12.87
CA GLY A 39 17.32 5.29 12.65
C GLY A 39 16.47 4.05 12.90
N ARG A 40 15.23 4.25 13.36
CA ARG A 40 14.22 3.19 13.48
C ARG A 40 13.25 3.28 12.31
N SER A 41 13.12 2.18 11.56
CA SER A 41 12.13 2.04 10.50
C SER A 41 10.96 1.20 11.00
N ARG A 42 9.74 1.52 10.59
CA ARG A 42 8.53 0.80 11.00
C ARG A 42 7.50 0.74 9.89
N MET A 43 6.80 -0.38 9.82
CA MET A 43 5.50 -0.47 9.18
C MET A 43 4.41 -0.25 10.23
N VAL A 44 3.46 0.62 9.94
CA VAL A 44 2.39 1.03 10.85
C VAL A 44 1.04 0.83 10.17
N SER A 45 0.09 0.28 10.89
CA SER A 45 -1.29 0.08 10.44
C SER A 45 -2.27 0.23 11.60
N THR A 46 -3.57 0.20 11.32
CA THR A 46 -4.63 0.23 12.32
C THR A 46 -5.45 -1.04 12.24
N ASP A 47 -5.70 -1.68 13.39
CA ASP A 47 -6.57 -2.85 13.48
C ASP A 47 -8.07 -2.49 13.42
N ALA A 48 -8.94 -3.51 13.44
CA ALA A 48 -10.39 -3.30 13.39
C ALA A 48 -10.96 -2.56 14.62
N LYS A 49 -10.21 -2.47 15.72
CA LYS A 49 -10.61 -1.77 16.95
C LYS A 49 -10.06 -0.35 17.01
N GLY A 50 -9.33 0.11 15.99
CA GLY A 50 -8.70 1.42 15.97
C GLY A 50 -7.35 1.48 16.68
N SER A 51 -6.81 0.34 17.12
CA SER A 51 -5.51 0.29 17.79
C SER A 51 -4.36 0.30 16.77
N THR A 52 -3.27 0.96 17.12
CA THR A 52 -2.06 0.99 16.27
C THR A 52 -1.35 -0.36 16.33
N VAL A 53 -1.03 -0.90 15.15
CA VAL A 53 -0.21 -2.10 14.99
C VAL A 53 1.09 -1.70 14.29
N GLU A 54 2.21 -1.99 14.95
CA GLU A 54 3.56 -1.71 14.44
C GLU A 54 4.32 -3.00 14.16
N LYS A 55 5.09 -3.00 13.08
CA LYS A 55 6.08 -4.03 12.75
C LYS A 55 7.40 -3.35 12.45
N ASP A 56 8.44 -3.74 13.15
CA ASP A 56 9.78 -3.18 12.90
C ASP A 56 10.27 -3.51 11.50
N LEU A 57 10.91 -2.54 10.88
CA LEU A 57 11.65 -2.66 9.63
C LEU A 57 13.13 -2.40 9.92
N LEU A 58 13.99 -2.99 9.09
CA LEU A 58 15.43 -2.83 9.21
C LEU A 58 15.85 -1.47 8.61
N ASN A 59 16.93 -0.89 9.13
CA ASN A 59 17.48 0.36 8.60
C ASN A 59 18.11 0.15 7.19
N PHE A 60 18.12 1.19 6.37
CA PHE A 60 18.76 1.12 5.05
C PHE A 60 20.27 1.34 5.10
N TYR A 61 20.80 2.03 6.12
CA TYR A 61 22.19 2.46 6.16
C TYR A 61 22.97 1.78 7.28
N SER A 62 24.25 1.56 7.02
CA SER A 62 25.26 1.14 7.98
C SER A 62 26.44 2.12 7.95
N MET A 63 27.51 1.83 8.68
CA MET A 63 28.76 2.60 8.59
C MET A 63 29.46 2.47 7.23
N VAL A 64 29.18 1.42 6.46
CA VAL A 64 29.81 1.16 5.15
C VAL A 64 28.92 1.55 3.96
N GLY A 65 27.76 2.15 4.22
CA GLY A 65 26.78 2.52 3.20
C GLY A 65 25.48 1.71 3.29
N ILE A 66 24.79 1.56 2.16
CA ILE A 66 23.46 0.94 2.09
C ILE A 66 23.55 -0.57 2.37
N ASN A 67 22.67 -1.06 3.24
CA ASN A 67 22.48 -2.48 3.51
C ASN A 67 21.34 -3.04 2.65
N PHE A 68 21.68 -3.58 1.48
CA PHE A 68 20.70 -4.17 0.56
C PHE A 68 20.01 -5.42 1.12
N GLY A 69 20.65 -6.15 2.05
CA GLY A 69 20.00 -7.26 2.73
C GLY A 69 18.82 -6.79 3.57
N ASN A 70 18.96 -5.64 4.25
CA ASN A 70 17.88 -5.02 5.00
C ASN A 70 16.74 -4.56 4.08
N VAL A 71 17.07 -3.93 2.94
CA VAL A 71 16.08 -3.54 1.92
C VAL A 71 15.27 -4.75 1.46
N VAL A 72 15.95 -5.82 1.05
CA VAL A 72 15.32 -7.06 0.56
C VAL A 72 14.49 -7.77 1.64
N ASN A 73 14.81 -7.60 2.92
CA ASN A 73 13.99 -8.11 4.02
C ASN A 73 12.76 -7.24 4.27
N ASN A 74 12.90 -5.91 4.24
CA ASN A 74 11.77 -4.99 4.35
C ASN A 74 10.77 -5.20 3.20
N ASP A 75 11.26 -5.35 1.97
CA ASP A 75 10.43 -5.62 0.79
C ASP A 75 9.56 -6.87 0.97
N LYS A 76 10.13 -7.95 1.53
CA LYS A 76 9.35 -9.16 1.85
C LYS A 76 8.22 -8.85 2.85
N LEU A 77 8.52 -8.15 3.94
CA LEU A 77 7.52 -7.79 4.94
C LEU A 77 6.40 -6.92 4.35
N ILE A 78 6.75 -5.97 3.46
CA ILE A 78 5.78 -5.11 2.75
C ILE A 78 4.89 -5.95 1.83
N VAL A 79 5.49 -6.83 1.02
CA VAL A 79 4.76 -7.71 0.12
C VAL A 79 3.86 -8.67 0.90
N ASP A 80 4.34 -9.24 2.00
CA ASP A 80 3.55 -10.12 2.87
C ASP A 80 2.31 -9.38 3.40
N LYS A 81 2.45 -8.10 3.79
CA LYS A 81 1.31 -7.29 4.25
C LYS A 81 0.32 -6.95 3.15
N ILE A 82 0.81 -6.68 1.94
CA ILE A 82 -0.04 -6.49 0.76
C ILE A 82 -0.83 -7.78 0.50
N ASN A 83 -0.14 -8.92 0.47
CA ASN A 83 -0.75 -10.23 0.21
C ASN A 83 -1.78 -10.63 1.29
N GLU A 84 -1.51 -10.32 2.56
CA GLU A 84 -2.45 -10.49 3.67
C GLU A 84 -3.76 -9.75 3.35
N TYR A 85 -3.69 -8.45 3.06
CA TYR A 85 -4.88 -7.66 2.76
C TYR A 85 -5.58 -8.09 1.47
N THR A 86 -4.85 -8.47 0.42
CA THR A 86 -5.48 -8.98 -0.81
C THR A 86 -6.18 -10.32 -0.58
N THR A 87 -5.63 -11.19 0.27
CA THR A 87 -6.26 -12.47 0.64
C THR A 87 -7.54 -12.25 1.44
N GLU A 88 -7.60 -11.18 2.24
CA GLU A 88 -8.82 -10.71 2.92
C GLU A 88 -9.85 -10.05 1.97
N GLY A 89 -9.55 -9.94 0.68
CA GLY A 89 -10.41 -9.38 -0.35
C GLY A 89 -10.34 -7.86 -0.48
N TRP A 90 -9.26 -7.23 0.01
CA TRP A 90 -8.99 -5.82 -0.25
C TRP A 90 -8.23 -5.63 -1.57
N GLU A 91 -8.62 -4.63 -2.35
CA GLU A 91 -7.89 -4.19 -3.55
C GLU A 91 -6.86 -3.14 -3.15
N LEU A 92 -5.60 -3.33 -3.56
CA LEU A 92 -4.60 -2.25 -3.48
C LEU A 92 -5.01 -1.14 -4.46
N TYR A 93 -5.47 -0.01 -3.94
CA TYR A 93 -6.06 1.06 -4.73
C TYR A 93 -5.06 2.14 -5.11
N THR A 94 -4.20 2.55 -4.18
CA THR A 94 -3.19 3.60 -4.42
C THR A 94 -1.98 3.40 -3.54
N VAL A 95 -0.80 3.68 -4.09
CA VAL A 95 0.46 3.77 -3.35
C VAL A 95 0.99 5.18 -3.49
N THR A 96 1.21 5.86 -2.37
CA THR A 96 1.73 7.24 -2.33
C THR A 96 3.04 7.27 -1.55
N ALA A 97 4.13 7.56 -2.23
CA ALA A 97 5.45 7.74 -1.63
C ALA A 97 5.76 9.23 -1.41
N GLY A 98 6.45 9.55 -0.32
CA GLY A 98 6.97 10.87 -0.01
C GLY A 98 8.34 10.77 0.64
N VAL A 99 9.19 11.76 0.38
CA VAL A 99 10.52 11.89 0.98
C VAL A 99 10.58 13.20 1.72
N HIS A 100 11.08 13.17 2.95
CA HIS A 100 11.41 14.39 3.67
C HIS A 100 12.84 14.28 4.20
N SER A 101 13.67 15.26 3.83
CA SER A 101 15.01 15.44 4.38
C SER A 101 15.14 16.90 4.80
N PRO A 102 15.45 17.21 6.07
CA PRO A 102 15.73 18.58 6.49
C PRO A 102 16.97 19.11 5.76
N ALA A 103 16.99 20.41 5.49
CA ALA A 103 18.01 21.09 4.69
C ALA A 103 19.46 20.84 5.16
N GLU A 104 20.38 20.91 4.19
CA GLU A 104 21.82 20.64 4.32
C GLU A 104 22.51 21.38 5.49
N GLY A 105 23.51 20.74 6.09
CA GLY A 105 24.43 21.36 7.06
C GLY A 105 24.27 20.96 8.53
N LYS A 106 23.29 20.09 8.88
CA LYS A 106 23.06 19.65 10.28
C LYS A 106 22.92 18.13 10.47
N GLY A 107 23.65 17.33 9.68
CA GLY A 107 23.69 15.87 9.87
C GLY A 107 22.48 15.15 9.29
N GLY A 108 22.41 15.15 7.94
CA GLY A 108 21.31 14.68 7.10
C GLY A 108 20.51 13.50 7.67
N THR A 109 19.38 13.84 8.29
CA THR A 109 18.32 12.89 8.57
C THR A 109 17.32 12.93 7.43
N GLY A 110 16.65 11.82 7.18
CA GLY A 110 15.61 11.75 6.17
C GLY A 110 14.66 10.62 6.49
N ILE A 111 13.47 10.72 5.93
CA ILE A 111 12.44 9.70 6.03
C ILE A 111 11.84 9.47 4.65
N PHE A 112 11.74 8.20 4.29
CA PHE A 112 10.83 7.74 3.26
C PHE A 112 9.52 7.34 3.93
N LEU A 113 8.42 7.85 3.42
CA LEU A 113 7.07 7.51 3.87
C LEU A 113 6.28 6.99 2.67
N THR A 114 5.88 5.73 2.72
CA THR A 114 5.02 5.13 1.69
C THR A 114 3.70 4.72 2.31
N ARG A 115 2.59 5.20 1.73
CA ARG A 115 1.23 4.85 2.15
C ARG A 115 0.58 3.93 1.13
N TYR A 116 0.11 2.79 1.58
CA TYR A 116 -0.58 1.79 0.77
C TYR A 116 -2.05 1.82 1.14
N LEU A 117 -2.85 2.45 0.29
CA LEU A 117 -4.29 2.58 0.47
C LEU A 117 -4.99 1.42 -0.24
N PHE A 118 -5.82 0.72 0.52
CA PHE A 118 -6.65 -0.37 0.05
C PHE A 118 -8.12 0.02 0.11
N ARG A 119 -8.91 -0.56 -0.79
CA ARG A 119 -10.37 -0.42 -0.78
C ARG A 119 -11.06 -1.78 -0.92
N LYS A 120 -12.27 -1.89 -0.41
CA LYS A 120 -13.14 -3.06 -0.58
C LYS A 120 -14.57 -2.58 -0.83
N ALA A 121 -15.21 -3.08 -1.88
CA ALA A 121 -16.61 -2.75 -2.14
C ALA A 121 -17.50 -3.24 -1.00
N LYS A 122 -18.45 -2.41 -0.57
CA LYS A 122 -19.51 -2.80 0.36
C LYS A 122 -20.60 -3.59 -0.34
#